data_AF-A0A2V7LDI4-F1
#
_entry.id   AF-A0A2V7LDI4-F1
#
_cell.length_a   1.000
_cell.length_b   1.000
_cell.length_c   1.000
_cell.angle_alpha   90.00
_cell.angle_beta   90.00
_cell.angle_gamma   90.00
#
_symmetry.space_group_name_H-M   'P 1'
#
loop_
_entity.id
_entity.type
_entity.pdbx_description
1 polymer ?
#
loop_
_entity_poly.entity_id
_entity_poly.type
_entity_poly.pdbx_seq_one_letter_code
_entity_poly.pdbx_strand_id
1 'polypeptide(L)'
;MITYDAIVIGSGITGGWAAKELTEKGLATLVIERGRNVEHRKDYITEHKPTWQFPLRNARLSVGTQGAQEYPIQARTGQFHES
;
A
#
# COMPACT_ATOMS: atom_id res chain seq x y z
N MET A 1 24.60 -16.85 0.47
CA MET A 1 23.66 -16.09 1.32
C MET A 1 23.59 -14.69 0.74
N ILE A 2 22.39 -14.15 0.48
CA ILE A 2 22.26 -12.75 0.06
C ILE A 2 22.16 -11.92 1.34
N THR A 3 23.03 -10.93 1.49
CA THR A 3 23.09 -10.05 2.66
C THR A 3 22.68 -8.65 2.23
N TYR A 4 21.85 -8.00 3.05
CA TYR A 4 21.43 -6.61 2.89
C TYR A 4 21.83 -5.85 4.15
N ASP A 5 22.20 -4.58 3.99
CA ASP A 5 22.53 -3.70 5.12
C ASP A 5 21.27 -3.21 5.83
N ALA A 6 20.17 -3.07 5.08
CA ALA A 6 18.87 -2.65 5.60
C ALA A 6 17.72 -3.37 4.90
N ILE A 7 16.65 -3.62 5.67
CA ILE A 7 15.38 -4.14 5.15
C ILE A 7 14.28 -3.13 5.49
N VAL A 8 13.57 -2.64 4.47
CA VAL A 8 12.42 -1.76 4.60
C VAL A 8 11.16 -2.58 4.36
N ILE A 9 10.29 -2.64 5.36
CA ILE A 9 9.01 -3.35 5.28
C ILE A 9 7.91 -2.33 4.95
N GLY A 10 7.40 -2.42 3.73
CA GLY A 10 6.37 -1.54 3.16
C GLY A 10 6.97 -0.46 2.26
N SER A 11 6.48 -0.34 1.02
CA SER A 11 6.88 0.68 0.04
C SER A 11 5.95 1.89 0.02
N GLY A 12 5.17 2.08 1.08
CA GLY A 12 4.31 3.26 1.25
C GLY A 12 5.11 4.56 1.35
N ILE A 13 4.42 5.67 1.61
CA ILE A 13 5.01 7.02 1.54
C ILE A 13 6.34 7.17 2.30
N THR A 14 6.39 6.69 3.54
CA THR A 14 7.59 6.78 4.39
C THR A 14 8.62 5.71 4.04
N GLY A 15 8.18 4.49 3.69
CA GLY A 15 9.07 3.39 3.35
C GLY A 15 9.85 3.65 2.07
N GLY A 16 9.21 4.19 1.04
CA GLY A 16 9.87 4.63 -0.19
C GLY A 16 10.91 5.73 0.07
N TRP A 17 10.59 6.69 0.94
CA TRP A 17 11.55 7.74 1.34
C TRP A 17 12.75 7.16 2.09
N ALA A 18 12.50 6.27 3.05
CA ALA A 18 13.57 5.59 3.78
C ALA A 18 14.46 4.78 2.82
N ALA A 19 13.86 4.03 1.89
CA ALA A 19 14.60 3.27 0.89
C ALA A 19 15.48 4.16 0.02
N LYS A 20 14.97 5.31 -0.45
CA LYS A 20 15.75 6.31 -1.20
C LYS A 20 16.95 6.81 -0.39
N GLU A 21 16.73 7.27 0.84
CA GLU A 21 17.80 7.85 1.66
C GLU A 21 18.88 6.82 2.02
N LEU A 22 18.50 5.56 2.22
CA LEU A 22 19.45 4.47 2.50
C LEU A 22 20.27 4.11 1.26
N THR A 23 19.64 3.99 0.09
CA THR A 23 20.35 3.65 -1.15
C THR A 23 21.26 4.79 -1.62
N GLU A 24 20.86 6.06 -1.45
CA GLU A 24 21.72 7.21 -1.74
C GLU A 24 22.96 7.27 -0.86
N LYS A 25 22.92 6.68 0.34
CA LYS A 25 24.07 6.51 1.23
C LYS A 25 24.92 5.27 0.89
N GLY A 26 24.58 4.54 -0.17
CA GLY A 26 25.31 3.37 -0.64
C GLY A 26 24.95 2.04 0.03
N LEU A 27 23.88 1.99 0.84
CA LEU A 27 23.47 0.75 1.51
C LEU A 27 22.69 -0.18 0.57
N ALA A 28 23.04 -1.46 0.60
CA ALA A 28 22.27 -2.52 -0.05
C ALA A 28 20.94 -2.71 0.69
N THR A 29 19.87 -2.15 0.15
CA THR A 29 18.56 -2.07 0.82
C THR A 29 17.53 -2.96 0.14
N LEU A 30 16.92 -3.88 0.90
CA LEU A 30 15.79 -4.70 0.44
C LEU A 30 14.48 -4.03 0.84
N VAL A 31 13.56 -3.85 -0.12
CA VAL A 31 12.19 -3.38 0.16
C VAL A 31 11.21 -4.53 -0.07
N ILE A 32 10.32 -4.78 0.89
CA ILE A 32 9.28 -5.81 0.80
C ILE A 32 7.92 -5.14 0.94
N GLU A 33 7.01 -5.39 0.01
CA GLU A 33 5.63 -4.85 0.01
C GLU A 33 4.62 -5.98 -0.17
N ARG A 34 3.48 -5.89 0.52
CA ARG A 34 2.36 -6.85 0.43
C ARG A 34 1.48 -6.59 -0.79
N GLY A 35 1.39 -5.34 -1.24
CA GLY A 35 0.67 -4.93 -2.44
C GLY A 35 1.29 -5.45 -3.74
N ARG A 36 0.50 -5.38 -4.83
CA ARG A 36 0.99 -5.61 -6.20
C ARG A 36 1.89 -4.44 -6.65
N ASN A 37 2.64 -4.64 -7.73
CA ASN A 37 3.31 -3.53 -8.39
C ASN A 37 2.26 -2.55 -8.97
N VAL A 38 2.47 -1.25 -8.76
CA VAL A 38 1.59 -0.17 -9.21
C VAL A 38 2.45 0.89 -9.89
N GLU A 39 2.23 1.10 -11.18
CA GLU A 39 2.93 2.11 -11.97
C GLU A 39 2.18 3.46 -11.92
N HIS A 40 2.89 4.53 -11.56
CA HIS A 40 2.35 5.90 -11.58
C HIS A 40 1.80 6.25 -12.98
N ARG A 41 0.64 6.92 -13.03
CA ARG A 41 -0.13 7.31 -14.24
C ARG A 41 -0.79 6.17 -15.03
N LYS A 42 -0.40 4.91 -14.82
CA LYS A 42 -0.99 3.76 -15.51
C LYS A 42 -2.03 3.06 -14.63
N ASP A 43 -1.66 2.76 -13.39
CA ASP A 43 -2.48 1.93 -12.50
C ASP A 43 -3.32 2.74 -11.50
N TYR A 44 -3.29 4.07 -11.58
CA TYR A 44 -4.01 4.99 -10.70
C TYR A 44 -5.48 5.12 -11.14
N ILE A 45 -6.20 4.00 -11.13
CA ILE A 45 -7.56 3.88 -11.70
C ILE A 45 -8.65 4.58 -10.88
N THR A 46 -8.38 4.89 -9.62
CA THR A 46 -9.31 5.55 -8.69
C THR A 46 -8.95 7.00 -8.39
N GLU A 47 -7.77 7.45 -8.84
CA GLU A 47 -7.29 8.80 -8.58
C GLU A 47 -8.25 9.83 -9.19
N HIS A 48 -8.57 10.88 -8.44
CA HIS A 48 -9.51 11.95 -8.81
C HIS A 48 -10.96 11.52 -9.08
N LYS A 49 -11.32 10.23 -8.91
CA LYS A 49 -12.73 9.83 -9.00
C LYS A 49 -13.51 10.41 -7.83
N PRO A 50 -14.65 11.07 -8.10
CA PRO A 50 -15.52 11.53 -7.03
C PRO A 50 -16.25 10.36 -6.37
N THR A 51 -16.64 10.53 -5.11
CA THR A 51 -17.22 9.45 -4.28
C THR A 51 -18.46 8.80 -4.89
N TRP A 52 -19.30 9.53 -5.61
CA TRP A 52 -20.51 8.99 -6.24
C TRP A 52 -20.26 8.06 -7.43
N GLN A 53 -19.03 7.99 -7.96
CA GLN A 53 -18.67 7.03 -9.01
C GLN A 53 -18.29 5.65 -8.46
N PHE A 54 -18.04 5.54 -7.16
CA PHE A 54 -17.72 4.25 -6.54
C PHE A 54 -19.01 3.49 -6.16
N PRO A 55 -19.04 2.15 -6.28
CA PRO A 55 -20.25 1.35 -6.08
C PRO A 55 -20.94 1.55 -4.72
N LEU A 56 -20.17 1.68 -3.64
CA LEU A 56 -20.65 1.88 -2.27
C LEU A 56 -20.40 3.30 -1.76
N ARG A 57 -20.10 4.26 -2.65
CA ARG A 57 -19.86 5.68 -2.34
C ARG A 57 -18.77 5.96 -1.30
N ASN A 58 -17.64 5.29 -1.44
CA ASN A 58 -16.52 5.24 -0.52
C ASN A 58 -16.95 4.81 0.90
N ALA A 59 -17.92 3.90 1.03
CA ALA A 59 -18.35 3.40 2.33
C ALA A 59 -17.23 2.64 3.05
N ARG A 60 -17.21 2.76 4.37
CA ARG A 60 -16.34 1.95 5.23
C ARG A 60 -16.80 0.49 5.18
N LEU A 61 -15.86 -0.42 4.92
CA LEU A 61 -16.14 -1.85 4.91
C LEU A 61 -16.03 -2.43 6.32
N SER A 62 -17.06 -3.17 6.77
CA SER A 62 -17.06 -3.82 8.07
C SER A 62 -16.32 -5.15 8.06
N VAL A 63 -15.83 -5.55 9.23
CA VAL A 63 -15.34 -6.91 9.53
C VAL A 63 -16.50 -7.89 9.27
N GLY A 64 -16.42 -8.63 8.16
CA GLY A 64 -17.48 -9.54 7.70
C GLY A 64 -17.76 -9.48 6.20
N THR A 65 -17.34 -8.40 5.53
CA THR A 65 -17.36 -8.29 4.07
C THR A 65 -16.26 -9.16 3.42
N GLN A 66 -16.43 -9.56 2.16
CA GLN A 66 -15.41 -10.32 1.42
C GLN A 66 -14.05 -9.62 1.42
N GLY A 67 -14.03 -8.29 1.24
CA GLY A 67 -12.80 -7.49 1.33
C GLY A 67 -12.12 -7.59 2.70
N ALA A 68 -12.89 -7.64 3.79
CA ALA A 68 -12.30 -7.80 5.13
C ALA A 68 -11.66 -9.18 5.36
N GLN A 69 -12.08 -10.22 4.63
CA GLN A 69 -11.44 -11.53 4.69
C GLN A 69 -10.07 -11.54 3.96
N GLU A 70 -9.96 -10.82 2.85
CA GLU A 70 -8.71 -10.72 2.08
C GLU A 70 -7.69 -9.76 2.73
N TYR A 71 -8.18 -8.76 3.47
CA TYR A 71 -7.38 -7.73 4.14
C TYR A 71 -7.66 -7.69 5.67
N PRO A 72 -7.40 -8.80 6.40
CA PRO A 72 -7.83 -8.96 7.80
C PRO A 72 -7.12 -8.02 8.78
N ILE A 73 -5.98 -7.45 8.39
CA ILE A 73 -5.25 -6.46 9.19
C ILE A 73 -5.79 -5.06 8.90
N GLN A 74 -5.91 -4.68 7.64
CA GLN A 74 -6.41 -3.36 7.23
C GLN A 74 -7.85 -3.15 7.67
N ALA A 75 -8.69 -4.19 7.62
CA ALA A 75 -10.08 -4.16 8.07
C ALA A 75 -10.28 -3.78 9.55
N ARG A 76 -9.22 -3.85 10.36
CA ARG A 76 -9.24 -3.42 11.77
C ARG A 76 -9.10 -1.90 11.92
N THR A 77 -8.76 -1.19 10.84
CA THR A 77 -8.48 0.24 10.87
C THR A 77 -9.73 1.08 10.55
N GLY A 78 -9.66 2.37 10.87
CA GLY A 78 -10.67 3.35 10.44
C GLY A 78 -10.60 3.70 8.95
N GLN A 79 -9.56 3.25 8.25
CA GLN A 79 -9.24 3.64 6.87
C GLN A 79 -9.60 2.56 5.84
N PHE A 80 -10.27 1.49 6.26
CA PHE A 80 -10.68 0.42 5.36
C PHE A 80 -12.02 0.75 4.68
N HIS A 81 -11.93 1.32 3.49
CA HIS A 81 -13.06 1.69 2.64
C HIS A 81 -13.04 0.84 1.38
N GLU A 82 -14.12 0.91 0.59
CA GLU A 82 -14.09 0.36 -0.75
C GLU A 82 -12.98 0.98 -1.61
N SER A 83 -12.40 0.16 -2.47
CA SER A 83 -11.26 0.49 -3.32
C SER A 83 -11.52 0.06 -4.75
#